data_AF-A0A836SS62-F1
#
_entry.id   AF-A0A836SS62-F1
#
_cell.length_a   1.000
_cell.length_b   1.000
_cell.length_c   1.000
_cell.angle_alpha   90.00
_cell.angle_beta   90.00
_cell.angle_gamma   90.00
#
_symmetry.space_group_name_H-M   'P 1'
#
loop_
_entity.id
_entity.type
_entity.pdbx_description
1 polymer ?
#
loop_
_entity_poly.entity_id
_entity_poly.type
_entity_poly.pdbx_seq_one_letter_code
_entity_poly.pdbx_strand_id
1 'polypeptide(L)'
;MIEKELRKKGSKVTNSFVVLIKTSRIYDSSNETYISSFKAFGDALRNYLSEMNRFELQTVYDLIFISGVRLRIDLEAYINFEFLVEELKKWQIGEITFLKGITDREIEKFLRL
;
A
#
# COMPACT_ATOMS: atom_id res chain seq x y z
N MET A 1 12.89 -2.38 18.97
CA MET A 1 13.48 -3.01 17.77
C MET A 1 12.38 -3.44 16.79
N ILE A 2 11.38 -4.19 17.25
CA ILE A 2 10.20 -4.64 16.47
C ILE A 2 9.41 -3.48 15.82
N GLU A 3 9.10 -2.42 16.57
CA GLU A 3 8.32 -1.29 16.03
C GLU A 3 9.01 -0.56 14.86
N LYS A 4 10.34 -0.38 14.94
CA LYS A 4 11.13 0.28 13.88
C LYS A 4 11.13 -0.54 12.59
N GLU A 5 11.26 -1.85 12.71
CA GLU A 5 11.24 -2.77 11.57
C GLU A 5 9.85 -2.85 10.93
N LEU A 6 8.80 -2.87 11.76
CA LEU A 6 7.41 -2.81 11.29
C LEU A 6 7.09 -1.52 10.55
N ARG A 7 7.54 -0.37 11.08
CA ARG A 7 7.41 0.92 10.38
C ARG A 7 8.10 0.85 9.02
N LYS A 8 9.32 0.30 8.94
CA LYS A 8 10.06 0.17 7.68
C LYS A 8 9.32 -0.71 6.66
N LYS A 9 8.85 -1.89 7.09
CA LYS A 9 8.10 -2.81 6.21
C LYS A 9 6.77 -2.20 5.79
N GLY A 10 6.05 -1.56 6.71
CA GLY A 10 4.79 -0.87 6.43
C GLY A 10 4.96 0.27 5.44
N SER A 11 5.98 1.12 5.60
CA SER A 11 6.33 2.15 4.62
C SER A 11 6.62 1.55 3.25
N LYS A 12 7.31 0.40 3.18
CA LYS A 12 7.60 -0.29 1.91
C LYS A 12 6.31 -0.79 1.23
N VAL A 13 5.39 -1.41 1.99
CA VAL A 13 4.07 -1.81 1.47
C VAL A 13 3.32 -0.59 0.94
N THR A 14 3.27 0.49 1.70
CA THR A 14 2.53 1.70 1.32
C THR A 14 3.12 2.36 0.08
N ASN A 15 4.45 2.51 0.00
CA ASN A 15 5.12 3.08 -1.16
C ASN A 15 4.91 2.24 -2.42
N SER A 16 5.05 0.92 -2.33
CA SER A 16 4.80 0.02 -3.47
C SER A 16 3.32 0.03 -3.90
N PHE A 17 2.39 0.18 -2.96
CA PHE A 17 0.97 0.33 -3.27
C PHE A 17 0.67 1.62 -4.04
N VAL A 18 1.27 2.75 -3.64
CA VAL A 18 1.13 4.01 -4.37
C VAL A 18 1.67 3.89 -5.79
N VAL A 19 2.83 3.27 -5.96
CA VAL A 19 3.41 3.02 -7.29
C VAL A 19 2.45 2.19 -8.12
N LEU A 20 1.89 1.11 -7.56
CA LEU A 20 0.94 0.25 -8.26
C LEU A 20 -0.35 0.98 -8.67
N ILE A 21 -0.92 1.82 -7.80
CA ILE A 21 -2.10 2.63 -8.16
C ILE A 21 -1.77 3.60 -9.30
N LYS A 22 -0.59 4.22 -9.27
CA LYS A 22 -0.18 5.15 -10.35
C LYS A 22 0.03 4.41 -11.66
N THR A 23 0.70 3.26 -11.65
CA THR A 23 0.96 2.48 -12.87
C THR A 23 -0.30 1.86 -13.45
N SER A 24 -1.23 1.39 -12.62
CA SER A 24 -2.51 0.80 -13.07
C SER A 24 -3.42 1.77 -13.83
N ARG A 25 -3.21 3.08 -13.65
CA ARG A 25 -3.94 4.13 -14.39
C ARG A 25 -3.36 4.43 -15.76
N ILE A 26 -2.08 4.12 -15.96
CA ILE A 26 -1.33 4.49 -17.16
C ILE A 26 -1.22 3.29 -18.10
N TYR A 27 -1.03 2.10 -17.52
CA TYR A 27 -0.74 0.89 -18.26
C TYR A 27 -1.77 -0.21 -17.97
N ASP A 28 -2.06 -1.03 -18.97
CA ASP A 28 -2.85 -2.24 -18.78
C ASP A 28 -2.08 -3.33 -18.03
N SER A 29 -2.81 -4.38 -17.64
CA SER A 29 -2.27 -5.48 -16.83
C SER A 29 -1.24 -6.36 -17.54
N SER A 30 -1.10 -6.24 -18.87
CA SER A 30 -0.10 -6.99 -19.65
C SER A 30 1.23 -6.23 -19.79
N ASN A 31 1.24 -4.93 -19.46
CA ASN A 31 2.46 -4.12 -19.54
C ASN A 31 3.50 -4.52 -18.49
N GLU A 32 4.77 -4.60 -18.89
CA GLU A 32 5.87 -4.99 -18.00
C GLU A 32 6.03 -4.06 -16.77
N THR A 33 5.77 -2.75 -16.94
CA THR A 33 5.83 -1.79 -15.84
C THR A 33 4.73 -2.07 -14.81
N TYR A 34 3.52 -2.38 -15.28
CA TYR A 34 2.43 -2.79 -14.41
C TYR A 34 2.80 -4.08 -13.67
N ILE A 35 3.20 -5.13 -14.39
CA ILE A 35 3.56 -6.44 -13.83
C ILE A 35 4.66 -6.30 -12.76
N SER A 36 5.68 -5.49 -13.04
CA SER A 36 6.77 -5.23 -12.09
C SER A 36 6.27 -4.53 -10.82
N SER A 37 5.45 -3.48 -10.96
CA SER A 37 4.87 -2.78 -9.81
C SER A 37 3.92 -3.65 -8.99
N PHE A 38 3.14 -4.51 -9.65
CA PHE A 38 2.22 -5.45 -9.00
C PHE A 38 2.98 -6.47 -8.18
N LYS A 39 4.05 -7.05 -8.76
CA LYS A 39 4.94 -7.97 -8.05
C LYS A 39 5.63 -7.31 -6.86
N ALA A 40 6.13 -6.08 -7.03
CA ALA A 40 6.78 -5.34 -5.96
C ALA A 40 5.85 -5.10 -4.76
N PHE A 41 4.59 -4.74 -5.03
CA PHE A 41 3.57 -4.60 -3.98
C PHE A 41 3.24 -5.94 -3.33
N GLY A 42 2.95 -6.99 -4.12
CA GLY A 42 2.63 -8.30 -3.60
C GLY A 42 3.74 -8.88 -2.71
N ASP A 43 5.00 -8.73 -3.11
CA ASP A 43 6.15 -9.21 -2.34
C ASP A 43 6.36 -8.41 -1.06
N ALA A 44 6.19 -7.08 -1.10
CA ALA A 44 6.23 -6.24 0.09
C ALA A 44 5.11 -6.59 1.07
N LEU A 45 3.89 -6.75 0.57
CA LEU A 45 2.71 -7.09 1.36
C LEU A 45 2.85 -8.47 2.00
N ARG A 46 3.25 -9.48 1.23
CA ARG A 46 3.48 -10.84 1.77
C ARG A 46 4.60 -10.90 2.78
N ASN A 47 5.68 -10.13 2.59
CA ASN A 47 6.76 -10.02 3.59
C ASN A 47 6.27 -9.36 4.89
N TYR A 48 5.42 -8.34 4.81
CA TYR A 48 4.77 -7.79 5.99
C TYR A 48 3.84 -8.83 6.64
N LEU A 49 3.04 -9.52 5.82
CA LEU A 49 2.03 -10.47 6.29
C LEU A 49 2.60 -11.79 6.84
N SER A 50 3.85 -12.13 6.53
CA SER A 50 4.51 -13.31 7.10
C SER A 50 4.80 -13.14 8.59
N GLU A 51 4.99 -11.90 9.04
CA GLU A 51 5.24 -11.54 10.44
C GLU A 51 3.97 -11.05 11.14
N MET A 52 3.12 -10.35 10.40
CA MET A 52 1.87 -9.78 10.88
C MET A 52 0.68 -10.42 10.18
N ASN A 53 -0.32 -10.92 10.89
CA ASN A 53 -1.45 -11.56 10.21
C ASN A 53 -2.36 -10.60 9.42
N ARG A 54 -2.14 -9.28 9.55
CA ARG A 54 -2.91 -8.22 8.89
C ARG A 54 -2.06 -6.99 8.64
N PHE A 55 -2.37 -6.26 7.58
CA PHE A 55 -1.86 -4.92 7.28
C PHE A 55 -3.06 -3.98 7.18
N GLU A 56 -3.12 -2.99 8.05
CA GLU A 56 -4.16 -1.94 8.03
C GLU A 56 -3.53 -0.64 7.54
N LEU A 57 -4.13 -0.02 6.51
CA LEU A 57 -3.78 1.30 6.04
C LEU A 57 -4.97 2.22 6.28
N GLN A 58 -4.82 3.16 7.21
CA GLN A 58 -5.87 4.09 7.62
C GLN A 58 -5.49 5.52 7.27
N THR A 59 -6.47 6.29 6.79
CA THR A 59 -6.36 7.74 6.62
C THR A 59 -7.21 8.43 7.68
N VAL A 60 -6.57 9.28 8.50
CA VAL A 60 -7.24 10.12 9.50
C VAL A 60 -6.85 11.56 9.21
N TYR A 61 -7.79 12.33 8.66
CA TYR A 61 -7.49 13.62 8.02
C TYR A 61 -6.42 13.45 6.93
N ASP A 62 -5.29 14.13 7.05
CA ASP A 62 -4.16 14.07 6.11
C ASP A 62 -3.04 13.14 6.59
N LEU A 63 -3.32 12.31 7.59
CA LEU A 63 -2.35 11.43 8.22
C LEU A 63 -2.61 9.98 7.83
N ILE A 64 -1.51 9.26 7.57
CA ILE A 64 -1.53 7.82 7.33
C ILE A 64 -1.10 7.08 8.59
N PHE A 65 -1.86 6.05 8.93
CA PHE A 65 -1.57 5.10 9.98
C PHE A 65 -1.43 3.70 9.39
N ILE A 66 -0.42 2.97 9.85
CA ILE A 66 -0.23 1.56 9.51
C ILE A 66 -0.40 0.74 10.76
N SER A 67 -1.42 -0.12 10.81
CA SER A 67 -1.71 -0.99 11.96
C SER A 67 -1.72 -0.20 13.29
N GLY A 68 -2.41 0.95 13.29
CA GLY A 68 -2.51 1.88 14.43
C GLY A 68 -1.28 2.78 14.66
N VAL A 69 -0.21 2.62 13.89
CA VAL A 69 1.04 3.38 14.06
C VAL A 69 1.12 4.49 13.02
N ARG A 70 1.15 5.76 13.47
CA ARG A 70 1.33 6.91 12.57
C ARG A 70 2.62 6.77 11.77
N LEU A 71 2.52 6.81 10.45
CA LEU A 71 3.69 6.79 9.59
C LEU A 71 4.42 8.14 9.69
N ARG A 72 5.71 8.12 10.01
CA ARG A 72 6.57 9.29 9.87
C ARG A 72 7.17 9.26 8.48
N ILE A 73 6.83 10.28 7.72
CA ILE A 73 7.10 10.39 6.29
C ILE A 73 8.37 11.24 6.14
N ASP A 74 9.34 10.77 5.36
CA ASP A 74 10.45 11.59 4.90
C ASP A 74 10.03 12.43 3.69
N LEU A 75 10.82 13.45 3.36
CA LEU A 75 10.46 14.41 2.31
C LEU A 75 10.28 13.73 0.95
N GLU A 76 11.07 12.70 0.67
CA GLU A 76 11.07 11.97 -0.59
C GLU A 76 9.77 11.17 -0.78
N ALA A 77 9.25 10.58 0.29
CA ALA A 77 8.01 9.82 0.21
C ALA A 77 6.75 10.69 0.36
N TYR A 78 6.86 11.96 0.80
CA TYR A 78 5.73 12.88 1.02
C TYR A 78 4.78 12.96 -0.17
N ILE A 79 5.30 13.15 -1.39
CA ILE A 79 4.49 13.27 -2.61
C ILE A 79 3.67 11.99 -2.87
N ASN A 80 4.23 10.81 -2.55
CA ASN A 80 3.51 9.55 -2.71
C ASN A 80 2.41 9.36 -1.66
N PHE A 81 2.65 9.82 -0.43
CA PHE A 81 1.64 9.75 0.63
C PHE A 81 0.52 10.75 0.44
N GLU A 82 0.82 11.99 0.05
CA GLU A 82 -0.19 12.99 -0.29
C GLU A 82 -1.10 12.48 -1.41
N PHE A 83 -0.51 11.92 -2.46
CA PHE A 83 -1.28 11.25 -3.52
C PHE A 83 -2.21 10.17 -2.95
N LEU A 84 -1.72 9.30 -2.07
CA LEU A 84 -2.53 8.21 -1.51
C LEU A 84 -3.69 8.73 -0.67
N VAL A 85 -3.46 9.73 0.18
CA VAL A 85 -4.50 10.37 1.00
C VAL A 85 -5.59 10.94 0.09
N GLU A 86 -5.21 11.68 -0.94
CA GLU A 86 -6.17 12.28 -1.87
C GLU A 86 -6.96 11.23 -2.66
N GLU A 87 -6.33 10.13 -3.07
CA GLU A 87 -7.03 9.04 -3.74
C GLU A 87 -8.03 8.33 -2.82
N LEU A 88 -7.63 8.02 -1.58
CA LEU A 88 -8.54 7.39 -0.61
C LEU A 88 -9.71 8.32 -0.23
N LYS A 89 -9.47 9.63 -0.13
CA LYS A 89 -10.55 10.63 0.05
C LYS A 89 -11.53 10.64 -1.12
N LYS A 90 -11.03 10.65 -2.37
CA LYS A 90 -11.89 10.62 -3.58
C LYS A 90 -12.78 9.37 -3.60
N TRP A 91 -12.24 8.23 -3.17
CA TRP A 91 -12.98 6.96 -3.09
C TRP A 91 -13.83 6.81 -1.83
N GLN A 92 -13.81 7.80 -0.92
CA GLN A 92 -14.47 7.73 0.40
C GLN A 92 -14.03 6.51 1.22
N ILE A 93 -12.78 6.11 1.09
CA ILE A 93 -12.17 4.98 1.83
C ILE A 93 -11.37 5.54 3.00
N GLY A 94 -11.80 5.22 4.22
CA GLY A 94 -11.06 5.57 5.45
C GLY A 94 -10.01 4.52 5.85
N GLU A 95 -10.19 3.27 5.42
CA GLU A 95 -9.28 2.17 5.73
C GLU A 95 -9.27 1.10 4.63
N ILE A 96 -8.09 0.57 4.35
CA ILE A 96 -7.90 -0.67 3.60
C ILE A 96 -7.20 -1.68 4.51
N THR A 97 -7.78 -2.87 4.65
CA THR A 97 -7.16 -3.97 5.39
C THR A 97 -6.83 -5.12 4.43
N PHE A 98 -5.57 -5.56 4.45
CA PHE A 98 -5.13 -6.78 3.79
C PHE A 98 -4.88 -7.86 4.86
N LEU A 99 -5.40 -9.07 4.63
CA LEU A 99 -5.25 -10.19 5.55
C LEU A 99 -4.25 -11.22 5.02
N LYS A 100 -3.58 -11.93 5.93
CA LYS A 100 -2.73 -13.06 5.58
C LYS A 100 -3.52 -14.09 4.77
N GLY A 101 -2.91 -14.58 3.69
CA GLY A 101 -3.56 -15.50 2.75
C GLY A 101 -4.15 -14.83 1.51
N ILE A 102 -4.10 -13.50 1.41
CA ILE A 102 -4.52 -12.78 0.21
C ILE A 102 -3.74 -13.23 -1.03
N THR A 103 -4.48 -13.45 -2.12
CA THR A 103 -3.96 -13.94 -3.40
C THR A 103 -3.73 -12.82 -4.40
N ASP A 104 -2.87 -13.05 -5.39
CA ASP A 104 -2.65 -12.10 -6.48
C ASP A 104 -3.95 -11.78 -7.22
N ARG A 105 -4.82 -12.79 -7.42
CA ARG A 105 -6.13 -12.59 -8.05
C ARG A 105 -7.03 -11.64 -7.24
N GLU A 106 -7.01 -11.71 -5.91
CA GLU A 106 -7.77 -10.80 -5.06
C GLU A 106 -7.22 -9.37 -5.11
N ILE A 107 -5.89 -9.22 -5.09
CA ILE A 107 -5.24 -7.92 -5.26
C ILE A 107 -5.60 -7.30 -6.61
N GLU A 108 -5.52 -8.09 -7.68
CA GLU A 108 -5.85 -7.61 -9.03
C GLU A 108 -7.33 -7.20 -9.14
N LYS A 109 -8.23 -7.97 -8.54
CA LYS A 109 -9.66 -7.63 -8.50
C LYS A 109 -9.90 -6.32 -7.74
N PHE A 110 -9.18 -6.10 -6.64
CA PHE A 110 -9.28 -4.88 -5.84
C PHE A 110 -8.83 -3.63 -6.62
N LEU A 111 -7.79 -3.73 -7.45
CA LEU A 111 -7.28 -2.60 -8.25
C LEU A 111 -8.18 -2.19 -9.41
N ARG A 112 -9.20 -2.98 -9.74
CA ARG A 112 -10.17 -2.72 -10.82
C ARG A 112 -11.47 -2.08 -10.32
N LEU A 113 -11.56 -1.74 -9.03
CA LEU A 113 -12.65 -0.95 -8.44
C LEU A 113 -12.54 0.52 -8.87
#